data_AF-D8LXZ8-F1
#
_entry.id   AF-D8LXZ8-F1
#
_cell.length_a   1.000
_cell.length_b   1.000
_cell.length_c   1.000
_cell.angle_alpha   90.00
_cell.angle_beta   90.00
_cell.angle_gamma   90.00
#
_symmetry.space_group_name_H-M   'P 1'
#
loop_
_entity.id
_entity.type
_entity.pdbx_description
1 polymer ?
#
loop_
_entity_poly.entity_id
_entity_poly.type
_entity_poly.pdbx_seq_one_letter_code
_entity_poly.pdbx_strand_id
1 'polypeptide(L)'
;MSIIYQDWTPAGWDKRGKKPTVSREKQVNTARRLDNAVETTAKYDAGKNKNIVNAPALYARKVEEEDEVFTLPKVNLSFRHRLQSARQEKQMTQKDLAVKLNVKASVIQDYESGKVIPNQALISKMEKVLGVRLRDPKK
;
A
#
# COMPACT_ATOMS: atom_id res chain seq x y z
N MET A 1 63.64 -3.81 -13.55
CA MET A 1 62.50 -2.86 -13.58
C MET A 1 61.25 -3.63 -13.17
N SER A 2 60.83 -3.50 -11.93
CA SER A 2 59.70 -4.25 -11.37
C SER A 2 58.50 -3.32 -11.32
N ILE A 3 57.52 -3.53 -12.20
CA ILE A 3 56.29 -2.76 -12.22
C ILE A 3 55.37 -3.33 -11.13
N ILE A 4 55.14 -2.53 -10.10
CA ILE A 4 54.23 -2.81 -8.99
C ILE A 4 52.82 -2.62 -9.54
N TYR A 5 52.09 -3.72 -9.78
CA TYR A 5 50.66 -3.65 -10.07
C TYR A 5 49.91 -3.33 -8.76
N GLN A 6 49.41 -2.10 -8.66
CA GLN A 6 48.63 -1.63 -7.52
C GLN A 6 47.17 -1.49 -7.97
N ASP A 7 46.39 -2.56 -7.76
CA ASP A 7 44.98 -2.65 -8.16
C ASP A 7 44.07 -1.89 -7.18
N TRP A 8 44.00 -0.57 -7.32
CA TRP A 8 42.94 0.20 -6.67
C TRP A 8 41.65 0.08 -7.49
N THR A 9 40.80 -0.88 -7.14
CA THR A 9 39.41 -0.86 -7.59
C THR A 9 38.65 0.23 -6.82
N PRO A 10 37.94 1.16 -7.49
CA PRO A 10 37.17 2.18 -6.79
C PRO A 10 35.98 1.49 -6.10
N ALA A 11 36.01 1.43 -4.77
CA ALA A 11 34.88 1.03 -3.96
C ALA A 11 33.79 2.12 -4.04
N GLY A 12 33.04 2.11 -5.14
CA GLY A 12 31.88 2.98 -5.32
C GLY A 12 30.78 2.58 -4.33
N TRP A 13 30.28 3.55 -3.58
CA TRP A 13 29.11 3.36 -2.72
C TRP A 13 27.84 3.27 -3.58
N ASP A 14 27.65 2.14 -4.27
CA ASP A 14 26.40 1.87 -4.99
C ASP A 14 25.31 1.54 -3.96
N LYS A 15 24.48 2.54 -3.65
CA LYS A 15 23.33 2.41 -2.73
C LYS A 15 22.19 1.56 -3.32
N ARG A 16 22.33 1.04 -4.53
CA ARG A 16 21.36 0.11 -5.12
C ARG A 16 21.63 -1.29 -4.57
N GLY A 17 21.01 -1.60 -3.43
CA GLY A 17 21.03 -2.96 -2.89
C GLY A 17 20.63 -3.98 -3.96
N LYS A 18 21.48 -4.99 -4.19
CA LYS A 18 21.20 -6.07 -5.14
C LYS A 18 19.95 -6.81 -4.67
N LYS A 19 18.86 -6.73 -5.43
CA LYS A 19 17.64 -7.49 -5.13
C LYS A 19 17.99 -8.99 -5.15
N PRO A 20 17.60 -9.77 -4.14
CA PRO A 20 17.87 -11.21 -4.14
C PRO A 20 17.25 -11.87 -5.38
N THR A 21 18.03 -12.72 -6.04
CA THR A 21 17.59 -13.46 -7.25
C THR A 21 16.59 -14.56 -6.93
N VAL A 22 16.61 -15.07 -5.68
CA VAL A 22 15.73 -16.12 -5.20
C VAL A 22 14.70 -15.57 -4.22
N SER A 23 13.47 -16.11 -4.23
CA SER A 23 12.42 -15.69 -3.31
C SER A 23 12.82 -15.95 -1.85
N ARG A 24 12.31 -15.13 -0.93
CA ARG A 24 12.61 -15.26 0.51
C ARG A 24 12.25 -16.65 1.04
N GLU A 25 11.14 -17.22 0.59
CA GLU A 25 10.70 -18.57 0.95
C GLU A 25 11.69 -19.65 0.50
N LYS A 26 12.20 -19.55 -0.74
CA LYS A 26 13.22 -20.48 -1.25
C LYS A 26 14.51 -20.37 -0.44
N GLN A 27 14.92 -19.15 -0.08
CA GLN A 27 16.10 -18.94 0.77
C GLN A 27 15.95 -19.59 2.15
N VAL A 28 14.79 -19.40 2.80
CA VAL A 28 14.50 -19.98 4.12
C VAL A 28 14.45 -21.51 4.04
N ASN A 29 13.85 -22.07 3.00
CA ASN A 29 13.79 -23.52 2.82
C ASN A 29 15.18 -24.13 2.56
N THR A 30 16.04 -23.48 1.79
CA THR A 30 17.43 -23.92 1.59
C THR A 30 18.21 -23.84 2.90
N ALA A 31 18.07 -22.77 3.68
CA ALA A 31 18.72 -22.63 4.98
C ALA A 31 18.32 -23.77 5.95
N ARG A 32 17.03 -24.12 6.00
CA ARG A 32 16.55 -25.27 6.79
C ARG A 32 17.14 -26.61 6.35
N ARG A 33 17.37 -26.81 5.05
CA ARG A 33 17.96 -28.05 4.53
C ARG A 33 19.45 -28.19 4.82
N LEU A 34 20.15 -27.06 4.91
CA LEU A 34 21.58 -27.00 5.21
C LEU A 34 21.86 -26.92 6.72
N ASP A 35 20.84 -27.10 7.56
CA ASP A 35 20.89 -26.96 9.01
C ASP A 35 21.43 -25.59 9.49
N ASN A 36 21.26 -24.56 8.66
CA ASN A 36 21.63 -23.20 9.01
C ASN A 36 20.58 -22.60 9.95
N ALA A 37 21.01 -21.78 10.91
CA ALA A 37 20.13 -21.12 11.86
C ALA A 37 19.08 -20.22 11.16
N VAL A 38 17.80 -20.42 11.50
CA VAL A 38 16.68 -19.63 11.00
C VAL A 38 15.95 -19.01 12.19
N GLU A 39 15.98 -17.68 12.28
CA GLU A 39 15.22 -16.95 13.29
C GLU A 39 13.75 -16.77 12.84
N THR A 40 12.82 -17.05 13.75
CA THR A 40 11.39 -16.82 13.55
C THR A 40 10.85 -15.91 14.63
N THR A 41 10.17 -14.84 14.23
CA THR A 41 9.47 -13.93 15.14
C THR A 41 7.99 -13.86 14.80
N ALA A 42 7.15 -13.78 15.83
CA ALA A 42 5.72 -13.59 15.64
C ALA A 42 5.45 -12.19 15.05
N LYS A 43 4.54 -12.10 14.09
CA LYS A 43 4.14 -10.79 13.53
C LYS A 43 3.30 -10.03 14.55
N TYR A 44 3.52 -8.72 14.61
CA TYR A 44 2.65 -7.82 15.35
C TYR A 44 1.20 -7.94 14.84
N ASP A 45 0.24 -8.10 15.76
CA ASP A 45 -1.18 -8.36 15.48
C ASP A 45 -1.50 -9.65 14.71
N ALA A 46 -0.60 -10.65 14.73
CA ALA A 46 -0.90 -11.98 14.21
C ALA A 46 -2.14 -12.60 14.88
N GLY A 47 -2.95 -13.33 14.10
CA GLY A 47 -4.15 -14.03 14.59
C GLY A 47 -5.40 -13.16 14.76
N LYS A 48 -5.36 -11.87 14.41
CA LYS A 48 -6.52 -10.96 14.49
C LYS A 48 -7.06 -10.58 13.11
N ASN A 49 -8.36 -10.30 13.02
CA ASN A 49 -9.07 -9.87 11.80
C ASN A 49 -9.51 -8.39 11.88
N LYS A 50 -8.57 -7.48 12.16
CA LYS A 50 -8.87 -6.04 12.28
C LYS A 50 -9.45 -5.48 10.98
N ASN A 51 -10.52 -4.70 11.10
CA ASN A 51 -11.13 -4.02 9.95
C ASN A 51 -10.32 -2.77 9.56
N ILE A 52 -9.36 -2.95 8.66
CA ILE A 52 -8.48 -1.88 8.15
C ILE A 52 -9.20 -0.83 7.27
N VAL A 53 -10.41 -1.13 6.81
CA VAL A 53 -11.17 -0.24 5.92
C VAL A 53 -11.73 0.98 6.66
N ASN A 54 -12.09 0.80 7.93
CA ASN A 54 -12.55 1.88 8.79
C ASN A 54 -11.42 2.53 9.58
N ALA A 55 -10.19 2.02 9.46
CA ALA A 55 -9.04 2.61 10.11
C ALA A 55 -8.58 3.88 9.37
N PRO A 56 -8.01 4.86 10.09
CA PRO A 56 -7.39 6.02 9.46
C PRO A 56 -6.28 5.56 8.51
N ALA A 57 -6.14 6.26 7.38
CA ALA A 57 -5.14 5.96 6.36
C ALA A 57 -3.70 6.36 6.74
N LEU A 58 -3.50 6.83 7.99
CA LEU A 58 -2.27 7.44 8.46
C LEU A 58 -1.55 6.56 9.47
N TYR A 59 -0.22 6.68 9.48
CA TYR A 59 0.61 6.07 10.50
C TYR A 59 0.54 6.92 11.77
N ALA A 60 -0.16 6.43 12.79
CA ALA A 60 -0.39 7.15 14.05
C ALA A 60 0.90 7.72 14.66
N ARG A 61 1.97 6.92 14.72
CA ARG A 61 3.29 7.35 15.23
C ARG A 61 3.82 8.61 14.51
N LYS A 62 3.72 8.64 13.18
CA LYS A 62 4.22 9.79 12.40
C LYS A 62 3.40 11.05 12.69
N VAL A 63 2.10 10.90 12.89
CA VAL A 63 1.21 12.02 13.25
C VAL A 63 1.50 12.52 14.66
N GLU A 64 1.90 11.65 15.59
CA GLU A 64 2.26 12.02 16.97
C GLU A 64 3.66 12.68 17.07
N GLU A 65 4.58 12.34 16.17
CA GLU A 65 5.94 12.92 16.11
C GLU A 65 6.00 14.28 15.41
N GLU A 66 5.02 14.62 14.56
CA GLU A 66 4.99 15.87 13.81
C GLU A 66 4.22 16.96 14.59
N ASP A 67 4.95 17.93 15.17
CA ASP A 67 4.38 19.08 15.90
C ASP A 67 3.88 20.21 14.99
N GLU A 68 4.24 20.18 13.69
CA GLU A 68 3.85 21.20 12.71
C GLU A 68 2.48 20.90 12.06
N VAL A 69 1.71 21.95 11.77
CA VAL A 69 0.41 21.80 11.08
C VAL A 69 0.63 21.43 9.62
N PHE A 70 0.45 20.15 9.28
CA PHE A 70 0.51 19.68 7.90
C PHE A 70 -0.88 19.38 7.32
N THR A 71 -1.01 19.55 6.00
CA THR A 71 -2.24 19.19 5.26
C THR A 71 -1.97 17.99 4.37
N LEU A 72 -2.90 17.05 4.35
CA LEU A 72 -2.78 15.82 3.56
C LEU A 72 -3.52 15.92 2.23
N PRO A 73 -2.96 15.33 1.16
CA PRO A 73 -3.63 15.31 -0.13
C PRO A 73 -4.92 14.50 -0.04
N LYS A 74 -6.02 15.13 -0.48
CA LYS A 74 -7.34 14.50 -0.57
C LYS A 74 -7.52 13.81 -1.92
N VAL A 75 -8.63 13.09 -2.05
CA VAL A 75 -9.03 12.45 -3.31
C VAL A 75 -9.09 13.47 -4.45
N ASN A 76 -8.50 13.13 -5.60
CA ASN A 76 -8.43 14.01 -6.77
C ASN A 76 -9.77 14.08 -7.54
N LEU A 77 -9.90 15.05 -8.46
CA LEU A 77 -11.12 15.22 -9.27
C LEU A 77 -11.37 14.05 -10.24
N SER A 78 -10.30 13.56 -10.90
CA SER A 78 -10.37 12.44 -11.84
C SER A 78 -10.97 11.18 -11.20
N PHE A 79 -10.50 10.82 -10.00
CA PHE A 79 -10.98 9.69 -9.23
C PHE A 79 -12.47 9.83 -8.88
N ARG A 80 -12.91 11.03 -8.46
CA ARG A 80 -14.32 11.29 -8.12
C ARG A 80 -15.24 10.99 -9.28
N HIS A 81 -14.92 11.53 -10.46
CA HIS A 81 -15.69 11.29 -11.67
C HIS A 81 -15.71 9.81 -12.05
N ARG A 82 -14.55 9.13 -12.02
CA ARG A 82 -14.50 7.68 -12.32
C ARG A 82 -15.34 6.86 -11.36
N LEU A 83 -15.31 7.17 -10.06
CA LEU A 83 -16.11 6.47 -9.06
C LEU A 83 -17.61 6.66 -9.33
N GLN A 84 -18.02 7.90 -9.62
CA GLN A 84 -19.42 8.23 -9.92
C GLN A 84 -19.90 7.55 -11.21
N SER A 85 -19.12 7.64 -12.28
CA SER A 85 -19.43 7.00 -13.57
C SER A 85 -19.50 5.48 -13.43
N ALA A 86 -18.51 4.83 -12.80
CA ALA A 86 -18.52 3.39 -12.58
C ALA A 86 -19.72 2.92 -11.74
N ARG A 87 -20.18 3.75 -10.78
CA ARG A 87 -21.39 3.47 -10.01
C ARG A 87 -22.64 3.55 -10.89
N GLN A 88 -22.74 4.57 -11.73
CA GLN A 88 -23.87 4.78 -12.65
C GLN A 88 -23.94 3.70 -13.73
N GLU A 89 -22.81 3.30 -14.30
CA GLU A 89 -22.71 2.19 -15.27
C GLU A 89 -23.25 0.88 -14.71
N LYS A 90 -23.04 0.64 -13.40
CA LYS A 90 -23.59 -0.52 -12.69
C LYS A 90 -24.97 -0.30 -12.08
N GLN A 91 -25.61 0.84 -12.35
CA GLN A 91 -26.94 1.20 -11.84
C GLN A 91 -27.09 1.06 -10.32
N MET A 92 -26.00 1.26 -9.56
CA MET A 92 -26.03 1.14 -8.10
C MET A 92 -26.28 2.50 -7.46
N THR A 93 -27.02 2.58 -6.36
CA THR A 93 -27.05 3.81 -5.54
C THR A 93 -25.81 3.89 -4.64
N GLN A 94 -25.53 5.08 -4.07
CA GLN A 94 -24.46 5.22 -3.07
C GLN A 94 -24.68 4.29 -1.86
N LYS A 95 -25.95 4.11 -1.46
CA LYS A 95 -26.34 3.21 -0.38
C LYS A 95 -26.06 1.74 -0.74
N ASP A 96 -26.39 1.33 -1.96
CA ASP A 96 -26.14 -0.06 -2.40
C ASP A 96 -24.65 -0.37 -2.47
N LEU A 97 -23.84 0.57 -2.95
CA LEU A 97 -22.39 0.43 -2.95
C LEU A 97 -21.84 0.34 -1.51
N ALA A 98 -22.36 1.18 -0.60
CA ALA A 98 -21.96 1.18 0.80
C ALA A 98 -22.28 -0.15 1.51
N VAL A 99 -23.48 -0.71 1.26
CA VAL A 99 -23.91 -2.02 1.79
C VAL A 99 -22.98 -3.12 1.29
N LYS A 100 -22.66 -3.16 -0.02
CA LYS A 100 -21.72 -4.16 -0.58
C LYS A 100 -20.31 -4.06 0.01
N LEU A 101 -19.89 -2.86 0.39
CA LEU A 101 -18.56 -2.61 0.96
C LEU A 101 -18.53 -2.74 2.49
N ASN A 102 -19.68 -2.95 3.14
CA ASN A 102 -19.85 -2.92 4.59
C ASN A 102 -19.32 -1.61 5.22
N VAL A 103 -19.68 -0.48 4.62
CA VAL A 103 -19.36 0.87 5.11
C VAL A 103 -20.62 1.74 5.19
N LYS A 104 -20.52 2.89 5.87
CA LYS A 104 -21.62 3.86 5.93
C LYS A 104 -21.77 4.59 4.59
N ALA A 105 -23.00 4.93 4.21
CA ALA A 105 -23.28 5.69 2.99
C ALA A 105 -22.56 7.06 2.95
N SER A 106 -22.44 7.73 4.10
CA SER A 106 -21.67 8.98 4.25
C SER A 106 -20.23 8.85 3.77
N VAL A 107 -19.59 7.69 4.02
CA VAL A 107 -18.21 7.48 3.56
C VAL A 107 -18.15 7.53 2.04
N ILE A 108 -19.05 6.83 1.34
CA ILE A 108 -19.08 6.87 -0.14
C ILE A 108 -19.33 8.29 -0.66
N GLN A 109 -20.25 9.03 -0.03
CA GLN A 109 -20.51 10.43 -0.36
C GLN A 109 -19.27 11.32 -0.16
N ASP A 110 -18.49 11.10 0.89
CA ASP A 110 -17.27 11.87 1.15
C ASP A 110 -16.17 11.57 0.14
N TYR A 111 -16.12 10.33 -0.39
CA TYR A 111 -15.22 9.96 -1.49
C TYR A 111 -15.67 10.56 -2.83
N GLU A 112 -16.96 10.52 -3.16
CA GLU A 112 -17.50 11.16 -4.39
C GLU A 112 -17.37 12.69 -4.34
N SER A 113 -17.43 13.31 -3.16
CA SER A 113 -17.22 14.77 -2.99
C SER A 113 -15.74 15.16 -2.84
N GLY A 114 -14.86 14.22 -2.47
CA GLY A 114 -13.40 14.43 -2.39
C GLY A 114 -12.92 15.11 -1.12
N LYS A 115 -13.72 15.05 -0.05
CA LYS A 115 -13.36 15.65 1.25
C LYS A 115 -12.36 14.81 2.05
N VAL A 116 -12.28 13.52 1.74
CA VAL A 116 -11.58 12.52 2.54
C VAL A 116 -10.18 12.19 2.00
N ILE A 117 -9.32 11.76 2.92
CA ILE A 117 -7.99 11.22 2.63
C ILE A 117 -8.14 9.79 2.07
N PRO A 118 -7.53 9.48 0.92
CA PRO A 118 -7.65 8.16 0.30
C PRO A 118 -7.17 7.01 1.19
N ASN A 119 -8.05 6.06 1.55
CA ASN A 119 -7.66 4.78 2.16
C ASN A 119 -7.53 3.70 1.07
N GLN A 120 -6.32 3.18 0.89
CA GLN A 120 -6.00 2.21 -0.15
C GLN A 120 -6.78 0.90 -0.02
N ALA A 121 -7.07 0.44 1.21
CA ALA A 121 -7.82 -0.78 1.42
C ALA A 121 -9.29 -0.64 0.97
N LEU A 122 -9.93 0.49 1.27
CA LEU A 122 -11.30 0.77 0.84
C LEU A 122 -11.36 0.91 -0.69
N ILE A 123 -10.43 1.65 -1.29
CA ILE A 123 -10.36 1.84 -2.74
C ILE A 123 -10.23 0.49 -3.45
N SER A 124 -9.36 -0.40 -2.97
CA SER A 124 -9.23 -1.73 -3.57
C SER A 124 -10.48 -2.59 -3.43
N LYS A 125 -11.32 -2.38 -2.41
CA LYS A 125 -12.64 -3.04 -2.34
C LYS A 125 -13.63 -2.41 -3.33
N MET A 126 -13.65 -1.08 -3.45
CA MET A 126 -14.47 -0.37 -4.44
C MET A 126 -14.14 -0.85 -5.86
N GLU A 127 -12.87 -0.93 -6.22
CA GLU A 127 -12.40 -1.42 -7.53
C GLU A 127 -12.88 -2.85 -7.81
N LYS A 128 -12.87 -3.73 -6.80
CA LYS A 128 -13.37 -5.11 -6.96
C LYS A 128 -14.89 -5.17 -7.18
N VAL A 129 -15.67 -4.40 -6.43
CA VAL A 129 -17.14 -4.37 -6.56
C VAL A 129 -17.55 -3.73 -7.88
N LEU A 130 -16.88 -2.63 -8.26
CA LEU A 130 -17.16 -1.89 -9.48
C LEU A 130 -16.49 -2.50 -10.71
N GLY A 131 -15.50 -3.38 -10.56
CA GLY A 131 -14.81 -4.02 -11.70
C GLY A 131 -14.00 -3.06 -12.56
N VAL A 132 -13.73 -1.84 -12.07
CA VAL A 132 -12.99 -0.79 -12.78
C VAL A 132 -11.82 -0.35 -11.91
N ARG A 133 -10.72 0.07 -12.55
CA ARG A 133 -9.59 0.70 -11.85
C ARG A 133 -9.87 2.18 -11.61
N LEU A 134 -9.92 2.58 -10.35
CA LEU A 134 -10.24 3.95 -9.95
C LEU A 134 -8.99 4.81 -9.87
N ARG A 135 -7.83 4.20 -9.58
CA ARG A 135 -6.53 4.88 -9.46
C ARG A 135 -5.99 5.26 -10.83
N ASP A 136 -5.37 6.44 -10.91
CA ASP A 136 -4.61 6.84 -12.08
C ASP A 136 -3.43 5.87 -12.31
N PRO A 137 -3.14 5.49 -13.56
CA PRO A 137 -1.91 4.78 -13.87
C PRO A 137 -0.72 5.65 -13.43
N LYS A 138 0.27 5.05 -12.76
CA LYS A 138 1.52 5.75 -12.46
C LYS A 138 2.15 6.17 -13.80
N LYS A 139 2.26 7.47 -14.00
CA LYS A 139 2.96 8.07 -15.14
C LYS A 139 4.47 7.91 -14.94
#